data_AF-A0A9E3IMR0-F1
#
_entry.id   AF-A0A9E3IMR0-F1
#
_cell.length_a   1.000
_cell.length_b   1.000
_cell.length_c   1.000
_cell.angle_alpha   90.00
_cell.angle_beta   90.00
_cell.angle_gamma   90.00
#
_symmetry.space_group_name_H-M   'P 1'
#
loop_
_entity.id
_entity.type
_entity.pdbx_description
1 polymer ?
#
loop_
_entity_poly.entity_id
_entity_poly.type
_entity_poly.pdbx_seq_one_letter_code
_entity_poly.pdbx_strand_id
1 'polypeptide(L)' 'MRMRTLTFLWPSFLMAGVLDGIVFSLIDPADGQLVPLASGVSPQGVYTLGFFVFWCVIACASGMTALLLVEREDDPVP' A
#
# COMPACT_ATOMS: atom_id res chain seq x y z
N MET A 1 22.36 -1.08 -3.95
CA MET A 1 21.14 -1.67 -3.32
C MET A 1 20.14 -0.64 -2.79
N ARG A 2 20.53 0.47 -2.13
CA ARG A 2 19.57 1.42 -1.50
C ARG A 2 18.68 2.24 -2.46
N MET A 3 19.10 2.49 -3.70
CA MET A 3 18.34 3.31 -4.65
C MET A 3 17.13 2.60 -5.27
N ARG A 4 17.19 1.27 -5.46
CA ARG A 4 16.08 0.47 -6.01
C ARG A 4 14.83 0.51 -5.13
N THR A 5 15.01 0.55 -3.81
CA THR A 5 13.90 0.54 -2.86
C THR A 5 13.02 1.77 -2.99
N LEU A 6 13.63 2.95 -3.14
CA LEU A 6 12.89 4.20 -3.36
C LEU A 6 12.12 4.20 -4.68
N THR A 7 12.59 3.48 -5.71
CA THR A 7 11.97 3.41 -7.03
C THR A 7 10.56 2.80 -6.98
N PHE A 8 10.31 1.86 -6.08
CA PHE A 8 8.99 1.26 -5.91
C PHE A 8 8.24 1.79 -4.68
N LEU A 9 8.94 2.26 -3.64
CA LEU A 9 8.32 2.79 -2.42
C LEU A 9 7.60 4.13 -2.64
N TRP A 10 8.12 4.97 -3.55
CA TRP A 10 7.50 6.26 -3.90
C TRP A 10 6.20 6.12 -4.70
N PRO A 11 6.14 5.36 -5.82
CA PRO A 11 4.88 5.14 -6.52
C PRO A 11 3.88 4.30 -5.70
N SER A 12 4.33 3.40 -4.81
CA SER A 12 3.41 2.68 -3.91
C SER A 12 2.71 3.61 -2.94
N PHE A 13 3.38 4.65 -2.44
CA PHE A 13 2.80 5.68 -1.58
C PHE A 13 1.68 6.46 -2.30
N LEU A 14 1.90 6.83 -3.57
CA LEU A 14 0.89 7.51 -4.39
C LEU A 14 -0.34 6.62 -4.62
N MET A 15 -0.14 5.36 -5.00
CA MET A 15 -1.25 4.43 -5.24
C MET A 15 -2.00 4.06 -3.97
N ALA A 16 -1.32 4.03 -2.82
CA ALA A 16 -1.97 3.85 -1.53
C ALA A 16 -2.95 4.98 -1.23
N GLY A 17 -2.56 6.25 -1.45
CA GLY A 17 -3.44 7.39 -1.27
C GLY A 17 -4.66 7.36 -2.22
N VAL A 18 -4.46 6.92 -3.46
CA VAL A 18 -5.58 6.75 -4.42
C VAL A 18 -6.54 5.66 -3.96
N LEU A 19 -6.02 4.50 -3.55
CA LEU A 19 -6.84 3.38 -3.09
C LEU A 19 -7.61 3.75 -1.82
N ASP A 20 -6.94 4.42 -0.88
CA ASP A 20 -7.51 4.91 0.36
C ASP A 20 -8.67 5.88 0.09
N GLY A 21 -8.46 6.86 -0.80
CA GLY A 21 -9.50 7.80 -1.23
C GLY A 21 -10.70 7.10 -1.91
N ILE A 22 -10.45 6.07 -2.72
CA ILE A 22 -11.54 5.30 -3.36
C ILE A 22 -12.30 4.48 -2.32
N VAL A 23 -11.59 3.70 -1.50
CA VAL A 23 -12.18 2.80 -0.50
C VAL A 23 -13.01 3.61 0.50
N PHE A 24 -12.47 4.69 1.03
CA PHE A 24 -13.22 5.48 2.01
C PHE A 24 -14.26 6.42 1.40
N SER A 25 -14.17 6.75 0.10
CA SER A 25 -15.29 7.40 -0.59
C SER A 25 -16.45 6.43 -0.84
N LEU A 26 -16.18 5.13 -0.98
CA LEU A 26 -17.21 4.10 -1.17
C LEU A 26 -17.74 3.56 0.16
N ILE A 27 -16.92 3.61 1.20
CA ILE A 27 -17.18 2.97 2.48
C ILE A 27 -16.91 3.98 3.59
N ASP A 28 -17.97 4.49 4.21
CA ASP A 28 -17.85 5.50 5.26
C ASP A 28 -17.41 4.83 6.59
N PRO A 29 -16.20 5.11 7.11
CA PRO A 29 -15.77 4.59 8.40
C PRO A 29 -16.54 5.22 9.57
N ALA A 30 -17.23 6.35 9.38
CA ALA A 30 -18.09 6.95 10.40
C ALA A 30 -19.42 6.21 10.55
N ASP A 31 -19.85 5.45 9.53
CA ASP A 31 -21.08 4.64 9.58
C ASP A 31 -20.89 3.35 10.42
N GLY A 32 -19.68 3.08 10.90
CA GLY A 32 -19.39 2.08 11.94
C GLY A 32 -19.55 0.61 11.52
N GLN A 33 -20.03 0.33 10.31
CA GLN A 33 -20.32 -1.04 9.85
C GLN A 33 -19.05 -1.87 9.55
N LEU A 34 -17.91 -1.22 9.31
CA LEU A 34 -16.70 -1.90 8.86
C LEU A 34 -15.86 -2.52 9.96
N VAL A 35 -15.85 -1.93 11.15
CA VAL A 35 -14.93 -2.32 12.22
C VAL A 35 -15.67 -2.32 13.55
N PRO A 36 -16.31 -3.44 13.93
CA PRO A 36 -16.90 -3.60 15.26
C PRO A 36 -15.88 -3.38 16.40
N LEU A 37 -14.59 -3.53 16.10
CA LEU A 37 -13.47 -3.34 17.03
C LEU A 37 -13.04 -1.87 17.22
N ALA A 38 -13.56 -0.93 16.41
CA ALA A 38 -13.14 0.47 16.41
C ALA A 38 -13.96 1.36 17.37
N SER A 39 -14.72 0.77 18.31
CA SER A 39 -15.59 1.50 19.25
C SER A 39 -14.87 2.51 20.15
N GLY A 40 -13.53 2.55 20.13
CA GLY A 40 -12.71 3.56 20.82
C GLY A 40 -11.69 4.29 19.94
N VAL A 41 -11.67 4.04 18.62
CA VAL A 41 -10.72 4.68 17.69
C VAL A 41 -11.45 5.81 16.96
N SER A 42 -10.87 7.01 16.95
CA SER A 42 -11.48 8.12 16.19
C SER A 42 -11.55 7.76 14.70
N PRO A 43 -12.54 8.26 13.94
CA PRO A 43 -12.62 8.03 12.50
C PRO A 43 -11.29 8.35 11.79
N GLN A 44 -10.63 9.43 12.19
CA GLN A 44 -9.30 9.82 11.71
C GLN A 44 -8.22 8.75 11.90
N GLY A 45 -8.26 8.00 13.01
CA GLY A 45 -7.36 6.87 13.25
C GLY A 45 -7.57 5.74 12.25
N VAL A 46 -8.82 5.45 11.89
CA VAL A 46 -9.17 4.42 10.90
C VAL A 46 -8.67 4.81 9.51
N TYR A 47 -8.84 6.08 9.11
CA TYR A 47 -8.31 6.59 7.84
C TYR A 47 -6.80 6.42 7.75
N THR A 48 -6.09 6.82 8.81
CA THR A 48 -4.63 6.76 8.83
C THR A 48 -4.13 5.30 8.80
N LEU A 49 -4.80 4.40 9.52
CA LEU A 49 -4.44 2.98 9.55
C LEU A 49 -4.67 2.31 8.19
N GLY A 50 -5.80 2.62 7.54
CA GLY A 50 -6.12 2.15 6.19
C GLY A 50 -5.02 2.52 5.19
N PHE A 51 -4.60 3.79 5.22
CA PHE A 51 -3.52 4.30 4.38
C PHE A 51 -2.23 3.50 4.56
N PHE A 52 -1.81 3.28 5.81
CA PHE A 52 -0.59 2.51 6.10
C PHE A 52 -0.69 1.05 5.67
N VAL A 53 -1.84 0.41 5.86
CA VAL A 53 -2.07 -0.97 5.43
C VAL A 53 -1.99 -1.08 3.90
N PHE A 54 -2.70 -0.21 3.17
CA PHE A 54 -2.65 -0.19 1.71
C PHE A 54 -1.25 0.12 1.19
N TRP A 55 -0.55 1.07 1.79
CA TRP A 55 0.82 1.39 1.43
C TRP A 55 1.78 0.23 1.61
N CYS A 56 1.73 -0.47 2.75
CA CYS A 56 2.54 -1.65 3.01
C CYS A 56 2.26 -2.77 2.01
N VAL A 57 0.98 -3.07 1.71
CA VAL A 57 0.60 -4.11 0.76
C VAL A 57 1.10 -3.80 -0.65
N ILE A 58 0.90 -2.57 -1.13
CA ILE A 58 1.35 -2.15 -2.48
C ILE A 58 2.89 -2.12 -2.55
N ALA A 59 3.56 -1.66 -1.49
CA ALA A 59 5.03 -1.69 -1.40
C ALA A 59 5.57 -3.12 -1.43
N CYS A 60 4.95 -4.06 -0.72
CA CYS A 60 5.30 -5.47 -0.76
C CYS A 60 5.10 -6.06 -2.17
N ALA A 61 3.96 -5.82 -2.82
CA ALA A 61 3.70 -6.31 -4.18
C ALA A 61 4.71 -5.78 -5.20
N SER A 62 5.03 -4.48 -5.11
CA SER A 62 6.01 -3.83 -5.99
C SER A 62 7.43 -4.33 -5.71
N GLY A 63 7.79 -4.55 -4.44
CA GLY A 63 9.07 -5.13 -4.02
C GLY A 63 9.24 -6.56 -4.53
N MET A 64 8.19 -7.39 -4.46
CA MET A 64 8.20 -8.75 -5.05
C MET A 64 8.41 -8.71 -6.57
N THR A 65 7.74 -7.80 -7.27
CA THR A 65 7.94 -7.60 -8.72
C THR A 65 9.38 -7.17 -9.03
N ALA A 66 9.95 -6.28 -8.22
CA ALA A 66 11.33 -5.82 -8.38
C ALA A 66 12.39 -6.88 -8.01
N LEU A 67 12.04 -7.90 -7.22
CA LEU A 67 12.88 -9.08 -6.99
C LEU A 67 12.84 -10.01 -8.19
N LEU A 68 11.63 -10.32 -8.69
CA LEU A 68 11.45 -11.17 -9.89
C LEU A 68 12.14 -10.59 -11.13
N LEU A 69 12.06 -9.28 -11.33
CA LEU A 69 12.72 -8.61 -12.45
C LEU A 69 14.24 -8.63 -12.34
N VAL A 70 14.81 -8.73 -11.14
CA VAL A 70 16.26 -8.85 -10.95
C VAL A 70 16.79 -10.26 -11.07
N GLU A 71 15.97 -11.27 -10.76
CA GLU A 71 16.30 -12.65 -11.12
C GLU A 71 16.43 -12.83 -12.64
N ARG A 72 15.73 -11.99 -13.43
CA ARG A 72 15.65 -12.11 -14.89
C ARG A 72 16.75 -11.39 -15.66
N GLU A 73 17.77 -10.87 -14.99
CA GLU A 73 18.88 -10.13 -15.63
C GLU A 73 20.20 -10.93 -15.63
N ASP A 74 20.16 -12.21 -15.24
CA ASP A 74 21.32 -13.12 -15.13
C ASP A 74 21.51 -14.08 -16.32
N ASP A 75 20.74 -13.94 -17.40
CA ASP A 75 20.98 -14.67 -18.64
C ASP A 75 22.06 -13.96 -19.50
N PRO A 76 23.25 -14.57 -19.69
CA PRO A 76 24.26 -14.01 -20.56
C PRO A 76 23.71 -14.01 -22.00
N VAL A 77 23.50 -12.82 -22.56
CA VAL A 77 23.18 -12.63 -23.97
C VAL A 77 24.37 -13.15 -24.80
N PRO A 78 24.16 -14.03 -25.80
CA PRO A 78 25.22 -14.56 -26.65
C PRO A 78 25.87 -13.50 -27.55
#